data_AF-A0A821D8I6-F1
#
_entry.id   AF-A0A821D8I6-F1
#
_cell.length_a   1.000
_cell.length_b   1.000
_cell.length_c   1.000
_cell.angle_alpha   90.00
_cell.angle_beta   90.00
_cell.angle_gamma   90.00
#
_symmetry.space_group_name_H-M   'P 1'
#
loop_
_entity.id
_entity.type
_entity.pdbx_description
1 polymer ?
#
loop_
_entity_poly.entity_id
_entity_poly.type
_entity_poly.pdbx_seq_one_letter_code
_entity_poly.pdbx_strand_id
1 'polypeptide(L)'
;MLASKYNVKIIYCHKYHCELNAIEGLWCNQTAFVRSRTDQSFDKMIKLIADSRIHFVERNIALKLFRRFWRSIEAYSQGQTYADVLKLFFSKLCKTSVQSHRRISNKNISEA
;
A
#
# COMPACT_ATOMS: atom_id res chain seq x y z
N MET A 1 21.42 17.38 -9.86
CA MET A 1 20.33 16.54 -9.30
C MET A 1 19.88 15.55 -10.36
N LEU A 2 19.80 14.24 -10.06
CA LEU A 2 19.56 13.18 -11.06
C LEU A 2 18.28 13.39 -11.89
N ALA A 3 17.20 13.87 -11.27
CA ALA A 3 15.92 14.09 -11.93
C ALA A 3 15.97 15.13 -13.06
N SER A 4 16.72 16.22 -12.88
CA SER A 4 16.91 17.26 -13.91
C SER A 4 17.66 16.73 -15.12
N LYS A 5 18.61 15.80 -14.93
CA LYS A 5 19.35 15.15 -16.02
C LYS A 5 18.45 14.33 -16.95
N TYR A 6 17.36 13.75 -16.42
CA TYR A 6 16.45 12.88 -17.17
C TYR A 6 15.10 13.54 -17.48
N ASN A 7 14.96 14.86 -17.29
CA ASN A 7 13.70 15.59 -17.48
C ASN A 7 12.51 14.97 -16.70
N VAL A 8 12.77 14.45 -15.51
CA VAL A 8 11.77 13.82 -14.66
C VAL A 8 11.11 14.88 -13.80
N LYS A 9 9.78 15.01 -13.90
CA LYS A 9 8.98 15.85 -13.00
C LYS A 9 8.83 15.17 -11.65
N ILE A 10 9.12 15.90 -10.58
CA ILE A 10 8.99 15.43 -9.20
C ILE A 10 7.65 15.89 -8.64
N ILE A 11 6.89 14.95 -8.06
CA ILE A 11 5.65 15.25 -7.35
C ILE A 11 5.94 15.12 -5.85
N TYR A 12 5.80 16.23 -5.12
CA TYR A 12 5.92 16.22 -3.67
C TYR A 12 4.60 15.77 -3.04
N CYS A 13 4.64 14.64 -2.34
CA CYS A 13 3.51 14.11 -1.59
C CYS A 13 3.75 14.32 -0.10
N HIS A 14 2.70 14.62 0.66
CA HIS A 14 2.82 14.81 2.10
C HIS A 14 3.15 13.49 2.81
N LYS A 15 3.90 13.56 3.92
CA LYS A 15 4.25 12.37 4.71
C LYS A 15 3.00 11.79 5.38
N TYR A 16 2.95 10.47 5.57
CA TYR A 16 1.85 9.74 6.24
C TYR A 16 0.52 9.62 5.45
N HIS A 17 0.59 9.71 4.12
CA HIS A 17 -0.54 9.59 3.21
C HIS A 17 -0.36 8.39 2.27
N CYS A 18 -0.85 7.21 2.67
CA CYS A 18 -0.65 5.97 1.91
C CYS A 18 -1.41 5.95 0.57
N GLU A 19 -2.46 6.76 0.45
CA GLU A 19 -3.20 6.99 -0.78
C GLU A 19 -2.43 7.76 -1.84
N LEU A 20 -1.46 8.58 -1.40
CA LEU A 20 -0.50 9.25 -2.27
C LEU A 20 0.72 8.37 -2.57
N ASN A 21 0.69 7.08 -2.19
CA ASN A 21 1.76 6.13 -2.43
C ASN A 21 1.25 4.90 -3.21
N ALA A 22 1.16 5.04 -4.54
CA ALA A 22 0.71 3.95 -5.40
C ALA A 22 1.62 2.71 -5.32
N ILE A 23 2.91 2.87 -5.01
CA ILE A 23 3.88 1.77 -4.86
C ILE A 23 3.57 0.94 -3.61
N GLU A 24 3.27 1.58 -2.49
CA GLU A 24 2.84 0.89 -1.27
C GLU A 24 1.52 0.12 -1.50
N GLY A 25 0.59 0.69 -2.27
CA GLY A 25 -0.61 -0.02 -2.73
C GLY A 25 -0.29 -1.30 -3.52
N LEU A 26 0.77 -1.29 -4.34
CA LEU A 26 1.24 -2.46 -5.07
C LEU A 26 1.80 -3.52 -4.11
N TRP A 27 2.65 -3.12 -3.17
CA TRP A 27 3.21 -4.04 -2.17
C TRP A 27 2.13 -4.70 -1.32
N CYS A 28 1.12 -3.93 -0.89
CA CYS A 28 -0.01 -4.46 -0.14
C CYS A 28 -0.79 -5.53 -0.94
N ASN A 29 -1.02 -5.31 -2.24
CA ASN A 29 -1.71 -6.28 -3.10
C ASN A 29 -0.90 -7.57 -3.27
N GLN A 30 0.41 -7.46 -3.55
CA GLN A 30 1.28 -8.63 -3.70
C GLN A 30 1.39 -9.41 -2.39
N THR A 31 1.57 -8.70 -1.27
CA THR A 31 1.64 -9.31 0.05
C THR A 31 0.35 -10.04 0.40
N ALA A 32 -0.81 -9.42 0.13
CA ALA A 32 -2.10 -10.07 0.36
C ALA A 32 -2.27 -11.32 -0.51
N PHE A 33 -1.85 -11.27 -1.79
CA PHE A 33 -1.90 -12.41 -2.71
C PHE A 33 -1.07 -13.61 -2.20
N VAL A 34 0.16 -13.34 -1.75
CA VAL A 34 1.06 -14.37 -1.22
C VAL A 34 0.52 -14.93 0.09
N ARG A 35 0.11 -14.06 1.03
CA ARG A 35 -0.38 -14.48 2.36
C ARG A 35 -1.61 -15.37 2.29
N SER A 36 -2.49 -15.18 1.30
CA SER A 36 -3.69 -16.02 1.18
C SER A 36 -3.44 -17.38 0.52
N ARG A 37 -2.23 -17.65 0.01
CA ARG A 37 -1.90 -18.86 -0.78
C ARG A 37 -0.65 -19.60 -0.30
N THR A 38 0.15 -18.99 0.56
CA THR A 38 1.38 -19.58 1.09
C THR A 38 1.08 -20.66 2.13
N ASP A 39 1.91 -21.71 2.14
CA ASP A 39 2.00 -22.68 3.23
C ASP A 39 3.22 -22.41 4.13
N GLN A 40 3.77 -21.19 4.04
CA GLN A 40 4.98 -20.72 4.74
C GLN A 40 6.28 -21.40 4.32
N SER A 41 6.28 -22.19 3.23
CA SER A 41 7.53 -22.66 2.62
C SER A 41 8.19 -21.58 1.77
N PHE A 42 9.52 -21.53 1.80
CA PHE A 42 10.30 -20.56 1.03
C PHE A 42 10.11 -20.75 -0.48
N ASP A 43 10.18 -21.99 -0.97
CA ASP A 43 10.07 -22.30 -2.39
C ASP A 43 8.71 -21.90 -2.97
N LYS A 44 7.63 -22.12 -2.23
CA LYS A 44 6.30 -21.68 -2.65
C LYS A 44 6.17 -20.17 -2.59
N MET A 45 6.75 -19.50 -1.58
CA MET A 45 6.74 -18.05 -1.50
C MET A 45 7.39 -17.42 -2.74
N ILE A 46 8.55 -17.94 -3.19
CA ILE A 46 9.22 -17.44 -4.39
C ILE A 46 8.33 -17.58 -5.64
N LYS A 47 7.69 -18.73 -5.83
CA LYS A 47 6.74 -18.95 -6.93
C LYS A 47 5.55 -17.98 -6.84
N LEU A 48 4.96 -17.82 -5.65
CA LEU A 48 3.83 -16.92 -5.43
C LEU A 48 4.18 -15.44 -5.66
N ILE A 49 5.41 -15.01 -5.42
CA ILE A 49 5.85 -13.64 -5.72
C ILE A 49 5.79 -13.41 -7.24
N ALA A 50 6.30 -14.35 -8.04
CA ALA A 50 6.23 -14.27 -9.50
C ALA A 50 4.77 -14.28 -9.98
N ASP A 51 3.94 -15.19 -9.48
CA ASP A 51 2.52 -15.28 -9.83
C ASP A 51 1.76 -14.00 -9.44
N SER A 52 2.09 -13.40 -8.29
CA SER A 52 1.46 -12.16 -7.83
C SER A 52 1.67 -11.01 -8.81
N ARG A 53 2.83 -10.97 -9.47
CA ARG A 53 3.16 -9.95 -10.48
C ARG A 53 2.30 -10.13 -11.74
N ILE A 54 2.14 -11.38 -12.20
CA ILE A 54 1.29 -11.70 -13.35
C ILE A 54 -0.16 -11.31 -13.05
N HIS A 55 -0.69 -11.77 -11.91
CA HIS A 55 -2.04 -11.43 -11.47
C HIS A 55 -2.25 -9.91 -11.34
N PHE A 56 -1.24 -9.18 -10.86
CA PHE A 56 -1.28 -7.72 -10.74
C PHE A 56 -1.41 -7.02 -12.10
N VAL A 57 -0.68 -7.49 -13.12
CA VAL A 57 -0.74 -6.98 -14.50
C VAL A 57 -2.10 -7.29 -15.12
N GLU A 58 -2.54 -8.56 -15.08
CA GLU A 58 -3.80 -9.01 -15.67
C GLU A 58 -5.01 -8.25 -15.10
N ARG A 59 -5.00 -7.97 -13.80
CA ARG A 59 -6.09 -7.26 -13.11
C ARG A 59 -6.03 -5.73 -13.28
N ASN A 60 -5.04 -5.22 -14.03
CA ASN A 60 -4.78 -3.80 -14.23
C ASN A 60 -4.72 -3.02 -12.91
N ILE A 61 -4.10 -3.61 -11.88
CA ILE A 61 -4.09 -3.03 -10.53
C ILE A 61 -3.28 -1.74 -10.50
N ALA A 62 -2.14 -1.68 -11.22
CA ALA A 62 -1.34 -0.45 -11.34
C ALA A 62 -2.19 0.74 -11.80
N LEU A 63 -2.96 0.56 -12.87
CA LEU A 63 -3.78 1.64 -13.42
C LEU A 63 -4.83 2.11 -12.41
N LYS A 64 -5.44 1.19 -11.65
CA LYS A 64 -6.39 1.52 -10.58
C LYS A 64 -5.73 2.31 -9.44
N LEU A 65 -4.52 1.91 -9.04
CA LEU A 65 -3.74 2.60 -7.99
C LEU A 65 -3.34 4.01 -8.42
N PHE A 66 -2.83 4.18 -9.64
CA PHE A 66 -2.47 5.50 -10.17
C PHE A 66 -3.69 6.40 -10.40
N ARG A 67 -4.81 5.86 -10.87
CA ARG A 67 -6.07 6.62 -10.95
C ARG A 67 -6.51 7.10 -9.57
N ARG A 68 -6.41 6.25 -8.54
CA ARG A 68 -6.72 6.64 -7.17
C ARG A 68 -5.78 7.74 -6.66
N PHE A 69 -4.47 7.60 -6.90
CA PHE A 69 -3.47 8.61 -6.57
C PHE A 69 -3.85 10.00 -7.13
N TRP A 70 -4.18 10.08 -8.43
CA TRP A 70 -4.56 11.35 -9.06
C TRP A 70 -5.87 11.91 -8.49
N ARG A 71 -6.88 11.06 -8.24
CA ARG A 71 -8.14 11.47 -7.61
C ARG A 71 -7.93 11.96 -6.17
N SER A 72 -7.00 11.38 -5.43
CA SER A 72 -6.63 11.86 -4.09
C SER A 72 -5.98 13.25 -4.15
N ILE A 73 -5.07 13.49 -5.10
CA ILE A 73 -4.48 14.83 -5.33
C ILE A 73 -5.57 15.85 -5.65
N GLU A 74 -6.48 15.51 -6.57
CA GLU A 74 -7.60 16.38 -6.94
C GLU A 74 -8.50 16.69 -5.73
N ALA A 75 -8.88 15.68 -4.94
CA ALA A 75 -9.68 15.87 -3.74
C ALA A 75 -8.97 16.79 -2.72
N TYR A 76 -7.66 16.63 -2.51
CA TYR A 76 -6.90 17.54 -1.66
C TYR A 76 -6.86 18.96 -2.21
N SER A 77 -6.73 19.13 -3.52
CA SER A 77 -6.76 20.46 -4.16
C SER A 77 -8.11 21.16 -3.99
N GLN A 78 -9.18 20.40 -3.78
CA GLN A 78 -10.53 20.89 -3.49
C GLN A 78 -10.80 21.09 -1.99
N GLY A 79 -9.80 20.91 -1.12
CA GLY A 79 -9.92 21.11 0.32
C GLY A 79 -10.47 19.92 1.11
N GLN A 80 -10.57 18.73 0.51
CA GLN A 80 -11.00 17.53 1.23
C GLN A 80 -9.98 17.13 2.31
N THR A 81 -10.45 16.66 3.47
CA THR A 81 -9.57 16.19 4.54
C THR A 81 -9.06 14.78 4.26
N TYR A 82 -8.00 14.34 4.97
CA TYR A 82 -7.53 12.95 4.90
C TYR A 82 -8.63 11.93 5.20
N ALA A 83 -9.47 12.22 6.20
CA ALA A 83 -10.59 11.35 6.56
C ALA A 83 -11.60 11.22 5.41
N ASP A 84 -11.86 12.30 4.68
CA ASP A 84 -12.78 12.31 3.55
C ASP A 84 -12.21 11.53 2.37
N VAL A 85 -10.94 11.76 2.04
CA VAL A 85 -10.24 11.03 0.96
C VAL A 85 -10.20 9.53 1.23
N LEU A 86 -9.95 9.12 2.47
CA LEU A 86 -10.04 7.70 2.85
C LEU A 86 -11.45 7.14 2.66
N LYS A 87 -12.49 7.84 3.10
CA LYS A 87 -13.88 7.39 2.92
C LYS A 87 -14.30 7.32 1.45
N LEU A 88 -13.83 8.26 0.62
CA LEU A 88 -14.20 8.36 -0.79
C LEU A 88 -13.56 7.28 -1.65
N PHE A 89 -12.29 6.96 -1.41
CA PHE A 89 -11.50 6.12 -2.32
C PHE A 89 -11.02 4.80 -1.73
N PHE A 90 -11.24 4.57 -0.44
CA PHE A 90 -10.88 3.34 0.25
C PHE A 90 -12.11 2.64 0.82
N SER A 91 -11.96 1.33 1.06
CA SER A 91 -13.07 0.53 1.57
C SER A 91 -13.57 1.07 2.91
N LYS A 92 -14.84 0.80 3.24
CA LYS A 92 -15.41 1.09 4.56
C LYS A 92 -14.66 0.43 5.73
N LEU A 93 -13.74 -0.50 5.45
CA LEU A 93 -12.86 -1.13 6.44
C LEU A 93 -11.67 -0.25 6.85
N CYS A 94 -11.36 0.79 6.08
CA CYS A 94 -10.32 1.75 6.44
C CYS A 94 -10.83 2.66 7.57
N LYS A 95 -10.26 2.48 8.76
CA LYS A 95 -10.55 3.30 9.93
C LYS A 95 -9.62 4.52 9.93
N THR A 96 -10.17 5.69 10.22
CA THR A 96 -9.40 6.92 10.44
C THR A 96 -8.64 6.90 11.77
N SER A 97 -9.03 6.01 12.69
CA SER A 97 -8.33 5.81 13.95
C SER A 97 -7.09 4.94 13.77
N VAL A 98 -5.94 5.45 14.23
CA VAL A 98 -4.70 4.68 14.32
C VAL A 98 -4.89 3.58 15.37
N GLN A 99 -4.86 2.32 14.96
CA GLN A 99 -4.71 1.22 15.89
C GLN A 99 -3.23 1.12 16.28
N SER A 100 -2.86 1.68 17.43
CA SER A 100 -1.56 1.40 18.03
C SER A 100 -1.55 -0.09 18.38
N HIS A 101 -0.70 -0.89 17.72
CA HIS A 101 -0.45 -2.26 18.17
C HIS A 101 0.13 -2.19 19.58
N ARG A 102 -0.66 -2.64 20.56
CA ARG A 102 -0.27 -2.73 21.97
C ARG A 102 1.05 -3.52 22.03
N ARG A 103 2.07 -2.94 22.68
CA ARG A 103 3.39 -3.54 22.89
C ARG A 103 3.21 -4.99 23.36
N ILE A 104 3.71 -5.95 22.58
CA ILE A 104 3.79 -7.35 23.01
C ILE A 104 4.78 -7.36 24.18
N SER A 105 4.29 -7.51 25.40
CA SER A 105 5.17 -7.78 26.54
C SER A 105 5.57 -9.25 26.45
N ASN A 106 6.84 -9.53 26.16
CA ASN A 106 7.42 -10.86 26.32
C ASN A 106 7.40 -11.21 27.80
N LYS A 107 6.27 -11.70 28.32
CA LYS A 107 6.16 -12.13 29.73
C LYS A 107 6.49 -13.61 29.93
N ASN A 108 6.71 -14.37 28.85
CA ASN A 108 6.94 -15.82 28.92
C ASN A 108 8.25 -16.23 28.23
N ILE A 109 9.36 -15.53 28.51
CA ILE A 109 10.71 -16.06 28.23
C ILE A 109 11.37 -16.34 29.58
N SER A 110 10.87 -17.34 30.28
CA SER A 110 11.55 -17.96 31.42
C SER A 110 10.82 -19.26 31.75
N GLU A 111 11.18 -20.33 31.03
CA GLU A 111 11.11 -21.73 31.46
C GLU A 111 11.61 -22.58 30.28
N ALA A 112 12.93 -22.67 30.18
CA ALA A 112 13.67 -23.70 29.48
C ALA A 112 14.97 -23.94 30.26
#